data_AF-A0A972U8L0-F1
#
_entry.id   AF-A0A972U8L0-F1
#
_cell.length_a   1.000
_cell.length_b   1.000
_cell.length_c   1.000
_cell.angle_alpha   90.00
_cell.angle_beta   90.00
_cell.angle_gamma   90.00
#
_symmetry.space_group_name_H-M   'P 1'
#
loop_
_entity.id
_entity.type
_entity.pdbx_description
1 polymer ?
#
loop_
_entity_poly.entity_id
_entity_poly.type
_entity_poly.pdbx_seq_one_letter_code
_entity_poly.pdbx_strand_id
1 'polypeptide(L)'
;MSIEFRILNVEHRRRAAAADRLTHHSPRVRCSMFVPCFLLLLLISTRSISAGPLPEGLRQTTFVAFDTETTGLSAARDRVIEIGAVRLRNGKIIERRVWLINPERPIPPVTTKIHGITDEDVAAAPLFKAVYPEFAAFVAGSIIVAHNAPFDVRFMANEVERNALPAIPEPVLDSLRLVRLWYPGLESYALKPVADHLKIKPGRYHRALDDSEALAQVFTAGLKQLPLDTTVSNLLETAGEALYIKSSVPLDGAATEPAR
;
A
#
# COMPACT_ATOMS: atom_id res chain seq x y z
N MET A 1 31.96 2.06 -10.25
CA MET A 1 30.82 2.95 -9.96
C MET A 1 29.60 2.06 -10.09
N SER A 2 29.38 1.31 -9.02
CA SER A 2 28.72 0.00 -9.01
C SER A 2 28.04 -0.15 -7.66
N ILE A 3 26.91 -0.83 -7.68
CA ILE A 3 26.01 -1.11 -6.57
C ILE A 3 26.76 -1.74 -5.38
N GLU A 4 26.99 -0.97 -4.32
CA GLU A 4 27.34 -1.43 -2.97
C GLU A 4 26.73 -0.47 -1.94
N PHE A 5 25.45 -0.67 -1.61
CA PHE A 5 24.91 -0.26 -0.31
C PHE A 5 24.56 -1.53 0.45
N ARG A 6 25.62 -2.14 0.95
CA ARG A 6 25.62 -3.34 1.77
C ARG A 6 25.28 -2.93 3.20
N ILE A 7 24.08 -3.30 3.64
CA ILE A 7 23.77 -3.85 4.97
C ILE A 7 24.62 -3.27 6.12
N LEU A 8 24.14 -2.20 6.75
CA LEU A 8 24.59 -1.73 8.05
C LEU A 8 23.38 -1.45 8.94
N ASN A 9 22.85 -2.51 9.56
CA ASN A 9 22.48 -2.58 10.99
C ASN A 9 21.57 -3.80 11.28
N VAL A 10 22.17 -4.99 11.21
CA VAL A 10 21.64 -6.23 11.80
C VAL A 10 22.35 -6.57 13.13
N GLU A 11 23.18 -5.66 13.68
CA GLU A 11 23.96 -5.94 14.90
C GLU A 11 23.35 -5.43 16.23
N HIS A 12 22.13 -4.92 16.26
CA HIS A 12 21.48 -4.56 17.54
C HIS A 12 20.75 -5.71 18.27
N ARG A 13 20.82 -6.94 17.75
CA ARG A 13 20.24 -8.13 18.41
C ARG A 13 21.28 -9.19 18.80
N ARG A 14 22.41 -8.81 19.42
CA ARG A 14 23.30 -9.75 20.14
C ARG A 14 24.03 -9.11 21.33
N ARG A 15 23.30 -8.44 22.24
CA ARG A 15 23.82 -8.09 23.58
C ARG A 15 22.77 -8.29 24.68
N ALA A 16 22.18 -9.48 24.69
CA ALA A 16 21.39 -9.98 25.82
C ALA A 16 21.86 -11.41 26.15
N ALA A 17 23.13 -11.54 26.54
CA ALA A 17 23.64 -12.72 27.22
C ALA A 17 24.96 -12.37 27.92
N ALA A 18 25.04 -12.75 29.21
CA ALA A 18 26.23 -12.85 30.04
C ALA A 18 26.94 -11.55 30.48
N ALA A 19 26.70 -11.14 31.72
CA ALA A 19 27.78 -10.93 32.68
C ALA A 19 27.22 -11.01 34.12
N ASP A 20 27.82 -11.91 34.88
CA ASP A 20 27.47 -12.33 36.23
C ASP A 20 28.43 -11.68 37.25
N ARG A 21 27.91 -11.44 38.46
CA ARG A 21 28.60 -11.42 39.77
C ARG A 21 29.57 -10.29 40.23
N LEU A 22 29.26 -9.85 41.47
CA LEU A 22 30.09 -9.30 42.58
C LEU A 22 30.43 -7.79 42.52
N THR A 23 30.00 -6.94 43.47
CA THR A 23 30.51 -6.83 44.85
C THR A 23 29.69 -5.78 45.66
N HIS A 24 29.91 -5.78 46.99
CA HIS A 24 29.21 -5.08 48.08
C HIS A 24 29.18 -3.53 48.07
N HIS A 25 28.26 -3.02 48.92
CA HIS A 25 28.23 -1.76 49.69
C HIS A 25 27.32 -0.61 49.21
N SER A 26 26.21 -0.42 49.94
CA SER A 26 25.42 0.82 50.12
C SER A 26 26.28 1.96 50.76
N PRO A 27 25.88 3.26 50.79
CA PRO A 27 24.50 3.77 50.79
C PRO A 27 24.18 5.08 50.02
N ARG A 28 22.88 5.22 49.75
CA ARG A 28 22.04 6.44 49.72
C ARG A 28 22.63 7.73 49.12
N VAL A 29 22.15 8.06 47.92
CA VAL A 29 21.85 9.45 47.55
C VAL A 29 20.44 9.49 46.98
N ARG A 30 19.53 10.17 47.69
CA ARG A 30 18.21 10.58 47.19
C ARG A 30 18.45 11.63 46.12
N CYS A 31 18.09 11.35 44.87
CA CYS A 31 17.83 12.38 43.89
C CYS A 31 16.42 12.17 43.34
N SER A 32 15.50 12.91 43.93
CA SER A 32 14.16 13.16 43.44
C SER A 32 14.23 13.92 42.12
N MET A 33 13.86 13.29 41.02
CA MET A 33 13.15 13.88 39.88
C MET A 33 12.88 12.76 38.87
N PHE A 34 11.87 11.95 39.15
CA PHE A 34 11.22 11.15 38.12
C PHE A 34 10.37 12.14 37.31
N VAL A 35 10.86 12.59 36.15
CA VAL A 35 10.00 13.14 35.10
C VAL A 35 9.59 11.94 34.25
N PRO A 36 8.35 11.42 34.36
CA PRO A 36 7.88 10.46 33.39
C PRO A 36 7.58 11.25 32.11
N CYS A 37 8.54 11.25 31.20
CA CYS A 37 8.41 11.76 29.83
C CYS A 37 7.56 10.77 29.00
N PHE A 38 6.32 10.51 29.43
CA PHE A 38 5.40 9.59 28.78
C PHE A 38 3.97 10.13 28.69
N LEU A 39 3.82 11.46 28.73
CA LEU A 39 2.54 12.11 28.58
C LEU A 39 2.64 13.37 27.70
N LEU A 40 3.13 13.21 26.47
CA LEU A 40 2.77 14.14 25.41
C LEU A 40 1.46 13.65 24.78
N LEU A 41 0.38 13.85 25.52
CA LEU A 41 -0.98 13.91 24.98
C LEU A 41 -1.01 15.09 24.00
N LEU A 42 -0.79 14.82 22.72
CA LEU A 42 -1.20 15.75 21.67
C LEU A 42 -2.60 15.34 21.24
N LEU A 43 -3.56 15.99 21.90
CA LEU A 43 -4.86 16.37 21.37
C LEU A 43 -4.90 16.31 19.85
N ILE A 44 -5.32 15.18 19.28
CA ILE A 44 -5.91 15.18 17.93
C ILE A 44 -7.31 15.74 18.12
N SER A 45 -7.35 17.05 18.38
CA SER A 45 -8.50 17.89 18.08
C SER A 45 -8.94 17.51 16.67
N THR A 46 -10.25 17.39 16.49
CA THR A 46 -10.95 17.18 15.21
C THR A 46 -10.62 18.31 14.25
N ARG A 47 -9.37 18.37 13.78
CA ARG A 47 -8.95 19.26 12.72
C ARG A 47 -9.70 18.79 11.50
N SER A 48 -10.54 19.68 11.01
CA SER A 48 -11.18 19.59 9.71
C SER A 48 -10.27 18.85 8.73
N ILE A 49 -10.74 17.72 8.23
CA ILE A 49 -10.11 17.05 7.10
C ILE A 49 -10.03 18.08 5.96
N SER A 50 -8.83 18.17 5.35
CA SER A 50 -8.54 18.87 4.10
C SER A 50 -8.44 20.41 4.13
N ALA A 51 -7.18 20.90 4.13
CA ALA A 51 -6.74 22.06 3.32
C ALA A 51 -5.20 22.28 3.33
N GLY A 52 -4.44 21.54 4.14
CA GLY A 52 -2.99 21.73 4.24
C GLY A 52 -2.25 21.44 2.92
N PRO A 53 -1.15 22.17 2.62
CA PRO A 53 -0.27 21.82 1.51
C PRO A 53 0.34 20.43 1.71
N LEU A 54 0.69 19.76 0.61
CA LEU A 54 1.54 18.57 0.71
C LEU A 54 2.92 18.93 1.24
N PRO A 55 3.59 18.01 1.98
CA PRO A 55 4.99 18.17 2.35
C PRO A 55 5.86 18.43 1.12
N GLU A 56 6.82 19.35 1.24
CA GLU A 56 7.62 19.82 0.10
C GLU A 56 8.40 18.68 -0.54
N GLY A 57 8.97 17.80 0.29
CA GLY A 57 9.72 16.61 -0.13
C GLY A 57 8.89 15.57 -0.88
N LEU A 58 7.56 15.67 -0.87
CA LEU A 58 6.66 14.74 -1.57
C LEU A 58 6.05 15.33 -2.85
N ARG A 59 6.14 16.65 -3.07
CA ARG A 59 5.50 17.30 -4.23
C ARG A 59 6.08 16.86 -5.57
N GLN A 60 7.39 16.63 -5.60
CA GLN A 60 8.10 16.25 -6.83
C GLN A 60 8.00 14.75 -7.12
N THR A 61 7.65 13.96 -6.11
CA THR A 61 7.50 12.51 -6.16
C THR A 61 6.30 12.12 -7.00
N THR A 62 6.49 11.11 -7.83
CA THR A 62 5.41 10.48 -8.58
C THR A 62 4.95 9.25 -7.83
N PHE A 63 3.64 9.17 -7.59
CA PHE A 63 3.00 7.97 -7.04
C PHE A 63 2.11 7.35 -8.10
N VAL A 64 1.95 6.04 -8.08
CA VAL A 64 0.92 5.35 -8.86
C VAL A 64 0.05 4.55 -7.91
N ALA A 65 -1.23 4.92 -7.82
CA ALA A 65 -2.24 4.10 -7.19
C ALA A 65 -2.81 3.14 -8.22
N PHE A 66 -2.89 1.85 -7.88
CA PHE A 66 -3.48 0.85 -8.77
C PHE A 66 -4.36 -0.12 -7.99
N ASP A 67 -5.27 -0.75 -8.72
CA ASP A 67 -6.23 -1.74 -8.23
C ASP A 67 -6.47 -2.79 -9.34
N THR A 68 -6.89 -4.00 -8.95
CA THR A 68 -7.15 -5.10 -9.89
C THR A 68 -8.53 -5.71 -9.67
N GLU A 69 -9.23 -5.98 -10.77
CA GLU A 69 -10.39 -6.88 -10.75
C GLU A 69 -9.99 -8.26 -11.27
N THR A 70 -10.62 -9.29 -10.71
CA THR A 70 -10.18 -10.67 -10.89
C THR A 70 -11.35 -11.64 -11.02
N THR A 71 -11.09 -12.83 -11.56
CA THR A 71 -12.11 -13.89 -11.67
C THR A 71 -12.48 -14.55 -10.34
N GLY A 72 -11.86 -14.15 -9.22
CA GLY A 72 -12.05 -14.75 -7.91
C GLY A 72 -11.01 -14.28 -6.88
N LEU A 73 -10.99 -14.85 -5.69
CA LEU A 73 -10.15 -14.34 -4.58
C LEU A 73 -8.80 -15.07 -4.43
N SER A 74 -8.52 -16.09 -5.23
CA SER A 74 -7.32 -16.91 -5.09
C SER A 74 -6.33 -16.65 -6.22
N ALA A 75 -5.29 -15.83 -5.98
CA ALA A 75 -4.25 -15.55 -6.98
C ALA A 75 -3.61 -16.81 -7.59
N ALA A 76 -3.55 -17.92 -6.84
CA ALA A 76 -3.02 -19.21 -7.33
C ALA A 76 -3.89 -19.84 -8.43
N ARG A 77 -5.21 -19.60 -8.43
CA ARG A 77 -6.16 -20.22 -9.37
C ARG A 77 -6.86 -19.22 -10.29
N ASP A 78 -7.17 -18.05 -9.79
CA ASP A 78 -7.93 -17.00 -10.46
C ASP A 78 -7.02 -16.09 -11.28
N ARG A 79 -7.63 -15.31 -12.19
CA ARG A 79 -6.94 -14.48 -13.18
C ARG A 79 -7.29 -13.02 -13.00
N VAL A 80 -6.37 -12.13 -13.36
CA VAL A 80 -6.63 -10.69 -13.48
C VAL A 80 -7.44 -10.43 -14.75
N ILE A 81 -8.46 -9.58 -14.67
CA ILE A 81 -9.34 -9.21 -15.80
C ILE A 81 -9.39 -7.70 -16.04
N GLU A 82 -9.07 -6.88 -15.04
CA GLU A 82 -8.92 -5.43 -15.19
C GLU A 82 -7.75 -4.96 -14.32
N ILE A 83 -6.97 -4.00 -14.84
CA ILE A 83 -6.03 -3.21 -14.05
C ILE A 83 -6.43 -1.75 -14.22
N GLY A 84 -6.70 -1.07 -13.10
CA GLY A 84 -6.85 0.38 -13.06
C GLY A 84 -5.58 0.98 -12.48
N ALA A 85 -5.10 2.08 -13.04
CA ALA A 85 -3.99 2.81 -12.46
C ALA A 85 -4.11 4.31 -12.69
N VAL A 86 -3.73 5.07 -11.67
CA VAL A 86 -3.67 6.53 -11.75
C VAL A 86 -2.32 7.05 -11.25
N ARG A 87 -1.72 7.93 -12.05
CA ARG A 87 -0.46 8.57 -11.72
C ARG A 87 -0.71 9.91 -11.06
N LEU A 88 -0.03 10.14 -9.94
CA LEU A 88 -0.12 11.32 -9.11
C LEU A 88 1.21 12.07 -9.11
N ARG A 89 1.15 13.40 -9.21
CA ARG A 89 2.28 14.27 -8.90
C ARG A 89 1.77 15.54 -8.21
N ASN A 90 2.45 15.98 -7.15
CA ASN A 90 2.03 17.11 -6.33
C ASN A 90 0.55 16.98 -5.86
N GLY A 91 0.12 15.76 -5.52
CA GLY A 91 -1.25 15.48 -5.05
C GLY A 91 -2.34 15.64 -6.10
N LYS A 92 -1.98 15.72 -7.38
CA LYS A 92 -2.90 15.81 -8.50
C LYS A 92 -2.75 14.59 -9.39
N ILE A 93 -3.87 14.04 -9.83
CA ILE A 93 -3.87 12.99 -10.86
C ILE A 93 -3.46 13.63 -12.18
N ILE A 94 -2.37 13.13 -12.76
CA ILE A 94 -1.82 13.61 -14.03
C ILE A 94 -2.06 12.63 -15.19
N GLU A 95 -2.33 11.36 -14.88
CA GLU A 95 -2.64 10.35 -15.88
C GLU A 95 -3.52 9.25 -15.30
N ARG A 96 -4.39 8.70 -16.15
CA ARG A 96 -5.30 7.58 -15.86
C ARG A 96 -5.15 6.54 -16.95
N ARG A 97 -5.12 5.27 -16.56
CA ARG A 97 -5.13 4.14 -17.48
C ARG A 97 -5.97 3.00 -16.91
N VAL A 98 -6.62 2.29 -17.82
CA VAL A 98 -7.37 1.07 -17.55
C VAL A 98 -7.00 0.06 -18.62
N TRP A 99 -6.77 -1.18 -18.19
CA TRP A 99 -6.50 -2.30 -19.08
C TRP A 99 -7.48 -3.41 -18.80
N LEU A 100 -8.29 -3.78 -19.79
CA LEU A 100 -9.04 -5.02 -19.77
C LEU A 100 -8.13 -6.15 -20.24
N ILE A 101 -8.29 -7.32 -19.63
CA ILE A 101 -7.46 -8.49 -19.86
C ILE A 101 -8.36 -9.69 -20.10
N ASN A 102 -8.11 -10.41 -21.18
CA ASN A 102 -8.74 -11.70 -21.41
C ASN A 102 -8.10 -12.75 -20.48
N PRO A 103 -8.85 -13.37 -19.56
CA PRO A 103 -8.32 -14.33 -18.59
C PRO A 103 -8.17 -15.76 -19.15
N GLU A 104 -8.56 -16.00 -20.40
CA GLU A 104 -8.59 -17.30 -21.07
C GLU A 104 -9.44 -18.34 -20.32
N ARG A 105 -10.48 -17.87 -19.63
CA ARG A 105 -11.43 -18.69 -18.87
C ARG A 105 -12.74 -17.94 -18.66
N PRO A 106 -13.83 -18.66 -18.35
CA PRO A 106 -15.08 -18.02 -17.94
C PRO A 106 -14.93 -17.21 -16.64
N ILE A 107 -15.54 -16.03 -16.60
CA ILE A 107 -15.68 -15.21 -15.39
C ILE A 107 -16.88 -15.73 -14.56
N PRO A 108 -16.68 -16.12 -13.30
CA PRO A 108 -17.79 -16.57 -12.46
C PRO A 108 -18.87 -15.49 -12.27
N PRO A 109 -20.18 -15.83 -12.36
CA PRO A 109 -21.25 -14.84 -12.19
C PRO A 109 -21.24 -14.09 -10.86
N VAL A 110 -20.64 -14.68 -9.81
CA VAL A 110 -20.49 -14.03 -8.51
C VAL A 110 -19.54 -12.82 -8.56
N THR A 111 -18.43 -12.89 -9.31
CA THR A 111 -17.52 -11.76 -9.46
C THR A 111 -18.05 -10.76 -10.47
N THR A 112 -18.70 -11.21 -11.55
CA THR A 112 -19.42 -10.33 -12.48
C THR A 112 -20.46 -9.46 -11.77
N LYS A 113 -21.18 -9.98 -10.75
CA LYS A 113 -22.11 -9.17 -9.95
C LYS A 113 -21.43 -8.07 -9.13
N ILE A 114 -20.15 -8.24 -8.80
CA ILE A 114 -19.35 -7.29 -8.03
C ILE A 114 -18.81 -6.22 -8.99
N HIS A 115 -17.95 -6.61 -9.94
CA HIS A 115 -17.23 -5.65 -10.80
C HIS A 115 -17.98 -5.28 -12.09
N GLY A 116 -18.97 -6.08 -12.50
CA GLY A 116 -19.78 -5.83 -13.69
C GLY A 116 -19.10 -6.12 -15.03
N ILE A 117 -17.99 -6.87 -15.01
CA ILE A 117 -17.25 -7.28 -16.21
C ILE A 117 -17.73 -8.67 -16.59
N THR A 118 -18.15 -8.80 -17.85
CA THR A 118 -18.68 -10.02 -18.45
C THR A 118 -17.64 -10.71 -19.32
N ASP A 119 -17.89 -11.97 -19.69
CA ASP A 119 -17.02 -12.68 -20.63
C ASP A 119 -16.95 -11.95 -21.98
N GLU A 120 -18.05 -11.32 -22.41
CA GLU A 120 -18.13 -10.53 -23.63
C GLU A 120 -17.21 -9.29 -23.59
N ASP A 121 -17.13 -8.61 -22.44
CA ASP A 121 -16.29 -7.41 -22.28
C ASP A 121 -14.80 -7.71 -22.46
N VAL A 122 -14.36 -8.92 -22.07
CA VAL A 122 -12.95 -9.31 -22.11
C VAL A 122 -12.60 -10.27 -23.25
N ALA A 123 -13.58 -10.76 -24.01
CA ALA A 123 -13.34 -11.74 -25.08
C ALA A 123 -12.31 -11.25 -26.12
N ALA A 124 -12.41 -9.98 -26.51
CA ALA A 124 -11.51 -9.34 -27.47
C ALA A 124 -10.35 -8.58 -26.81
N ALA A 125 -10.28 -8.56 -25.47
CA ALA A 125 -9.21 -7.88 -24.75
C ALA A 125 -7.87 -8.63 -24.93
N PRO A 126 -6.72 -7.94 -24.84
CA PRO A 126 -5.43 -8.61 -24.92
C PRO A 126 -5.20 -9.54 -23.71
N LEU A 127 -4.31 -10.52 -23.88
CA LEU A 127 -3.85 -11.36 -22.78
C LEU A 127 -2.97 -10.56 -21.81
N PHE A 128 -2.85 -11.04 -20.57
CA PHE A 128 -2.01 -10.41 -19.55
C PHE A 128 -0.59 -10.12 -20.05
N LYS A 129 0.03 -11.07 -20.77
CA LYS A 129 1.38 -10.92 -21.32
C LYS A 129 1.56 -9.73 -22.27
N ALA A 130 0.49 -9.33 -22.95
CA ALA A 130 0.50 -8.20 -23.88
C ALA A 130 0.24 -6.87 -23.16
N VAL A 131 -0.57 -6.89 -22.09
CA VAL A 131 -0.88 -5.70 -21.25
C VAL A 131 0.28 -5.34 -20.32
N TYR A 132 0.92 -6.34 -19.72
CA TYR A 132 1.89 -6.13 -18.65
C TYR A 132 3.04 -5.17 -18.98
N PRO A 133 3.67 -5.19 -20.18
CA PRO A 133 4.72 -4.24 -20.51
C PRO A 133 4.26 -2.78 -20.45
N GLU A 134 3.00 -2.50 -20.81
CA GLU A 134 2.45 -1.15 -20.73
C GLU A 134 2.21 -0.72 -19.28
N PHE A 135 1.65 -1.62 -18.45
CA PHE A 135 1.51 -1.38 -17.02
C PHE A 135 2.86 -1.16 -16.33
N ALA A 136 3.85 -2.01 -16.61
CA ALA A 136 5.20 -1.90 -16.08
C ALA A 136 5.86 -0.57 -16.45
N ALA A 137 5.70 -0.13 -17.71
CA ALA A 137 6.16 1.19 -18.15
C ALA A 137 5.40 2.32 -17.45
N PHE A 138 4.10 2.14 -17.18
CA PHE A 138 3.28 3.13 -16.48
C PHE A 138 3.73 3.36 -15.03
N VAL A 139 4.17 2.31 -14.32
CA VAL A 139 4.61 2.41 -12.92
C VAL A 139 6.10 2.73 -12.77
N ALA A 140 6.89 2.64 -13.85
CA ALA A 140 8.33 2.83 -13.80
C ALA A 140 8.73 4.21 -13.21
N GLY A 141 9.68 4.20 -12.26
CA GLY A 141 10.17 5.43 -11.61
C GLY A 141 9.19 6.08 -10.64
N SER A 142 8.08 5.41 -10.29
CA SER A 142 7.10 5.89 -9.31
C SER A 142 7.11 5.06 -8.03
N ILE A 143 6.55 5.61 -6.96
CA ILE A 143 6.22 4.83 -5.76
C ILE A 143 4.82 4.26 -5.94
N ILE A 144 4.70 2.94 -5.90
CA ILE A 144 3.45 2.24 -6.12
C ILE A 144 2.66 2.18 -4.81
N VAL A 145 1.34 2.37 -4.91
CA VAL A 145 0.39 2.31 -3.80
C VAL A 145 -0.77 1.39 -4.20
N ALA A 146 -1.14 0.48 -3.30
CA ALA A 146 -2.34 -0.34 -3.42
C ALA A 146 -3.09 -0.33 -2.08
N HIS A 147 -4.38 -0.71 -2.07
CA HIS A 147 -5.16 -0.81 -0.85
C HIS A 147 -5.31 -2.26 -0.46
N ASN A 148 -4.82 -2.64 0.73
CA ASN A 148 -4.61 -4.05 1.04
C ASN A 148 -3.68 -4.69 -0.01
N ALA A 149 -2.53 -4.05 -0.22
CA ALA A 149 -1.54 -4.38 -1.25
C ALA A 149 -1.21 -5.88 -1.40
N PRO A 150 -1.19 -6.73 -0.34
CA PRO A 150 -0.99 -8.16 -0.51
C PRO A 150 -1.96 -8.82 -1.51
N PHE A 151 -3.18 -8.32 -1.68
CA PHE A 151 -4.14 -8.87 -2.64
C PHE A 151 -3.66 -8.65 -4.08
N ASP A 152 -3.61 -7.39 -4.53
CA ASP A 152 -3.25 -7.03 -5.90
C ASP A 152 -1.85 -7.49 -6.28
N VAL A 153 -0.88 -7.31 -5.36
CA VAL A 153 0.50 -7.70 -5.63
C VAL A 153 0.62 -9.21 -5.82
N ARG A 154 -0.13 -10.03 -5.07
CA ARG A 154 -0.12 -11.49 -5.25
C ARG A 154 -0.73 -11.90 -6.60
N PHE A 155 -1.81 -11.24 -7.03
CA PHE A 155 -2.39 -11.48 -8.35
C PHE A 155 -1.41 -11.14 -9.47
N MET A 156 -0.83 -9.93 -9.42
CA MET A 156 0.18 -9.50 -10.38
C MET A 156 1.39 -10.44 -10.37
N ALA A 157 1.86 -10.85 -9.18
CA ALA A 157 2.98 -11.77 -9.02
C ALA A 157 2.73 -13.17 -9.60
N ASN A 158 1.49 -13.69 -9.51
CA ASN A 158 1.13 -14.97 -10.10
C ASN A 158 0.99 -14.85 -11.63
N GLU A 159 0.42 -13.76 -12.13
CA GLU A 159 0.34 -13.55 -13.58
C GLU A 159 1.72 -13.36 -14.23
N VAL A 160 2.64 -12.61 -13.62
CA VAL A 160 4.01 -12.50 -14.16
C VAL A 160 4.72 -13.85 -14.15
N GLU A 161 4.56 -14.66 -13.11
CA GLU A 161 5.15 -16.00 -13.01
C GLU A 161 4.59 -16.95 -14.09
N ARG A 162 3.26 -17.00 -14.25
CA ARG A 162 2.58 -17.80 -15.29
C ARG A 162 3.03 -17.44 -16.70
N ASN A 163 3.35 -16.17 -16.94
CA ASN A 163 3.72 -15.65 -18.25
C ASN A 163 5.24 -15.49 -18.45
N ALA A 164 6.06 -15.93 -17.48
CA ALA A 164 7.52 -15.76 -17.47
C ALA A 164 7.97 -14.29 -17.70
N LEU A 165 7.27 -13.36 -17.06
CA LEU A 165 7.53 -11.92 -17.12
C LEU A 165 8.34 -11.44 -15.90
N PRO A 166 9.01 -10.27 -16.00
CA PRO A 166 9.66 -9.63 -14.86
C PRO A 166 8.67 -9.36 -13.71
N ALA A 167 9.19 -9.34 -12.48
CA ALA A 167 8.39 -8.95 -11.32
C ALA A 167 7.98 -7.47 -11.39
N ILE A 168 6.84 -7.13 -10.78
CA ILE A 168 6.46 -5.73 -10.59
C ILE A 168 7.51 -5.00 -9.72
N PRO A 169 7.70 -3.68 -9.90
CA PRO A 169 8.59 -2.91 -9.03
C PRO A 169 8.15 -2.99 -7.55
N GLU A 170 9.13 -3.19 -6.66
CA GLU A 170 8.94 -3.23 -5.21
C GLU A 170 9.83 -2.17 -4.53
N PRO A 171 9.50 -1.73 -3.30
CA PRO A 171 8.32 -2.09 -2.49
C PRO A 171 7.02 -1.40 -2.96
N VAL A 172 5.87 -1.98 -2.59
CA VAL A 172 4.54 -1.36 -2.78
C VAL A 172 4.01 -0.86 -1.42
N LEU A 173 3.50 0.36 -1.38
CA LEU A 173 2.85 0.91 -0.19
C LEU A 173 1.43 0.35 -0.02
N ASP A 174 1.16 -0.24 1.14
CA ASP A 174 -0.16 -0.69 1.56
C ASP A 174 -0.90 0.44 2.28
N SER A 175 -1.80 1.10 1.54
CA SER A 175 -2.60 2.20 2.07
C SER A 175 -3.55 1.77 3.19
N LEU A 176 -3.97 0.50 3.27
CA LEU A 176 -4.81 0.02 4.38
C LEU A 176 -4.08 0.24 5.72
N ARG A 177 -2.80 -0.11 5.77
CA ARG A 177 -1.96 0.04 6.95
C ARG A 177 -1.67 1.52 7.23
N LEU A 178 -1.41 2.32 6.20
CA LEU A 178 -1.19 3.77 6.37
C LEU A 178 -2.43 4.50 6.88
N VAL A 179 -3.61 4.20 6.34
CA VAL A 179 -4.88 4.83 6.76
C VAL A 179 -5.19 4.48 8.21
N ARG A 180 -4.88 3.28 8.70
CA ARG A 180 -5.01 2.93 10.13
C ARG A 180 -4.16 3.82 11.04
N LEU A 181 -2.98 4.22 10.58
CA LEU A 181 -2.11 5.13 11.31
C LEU A 181 -2.62 6.57 11.24
N TRP A 182 -3.09 7.01 10.08
CA TRP A 182 -3.51 8.38 9.83
C TRP A 182 -4.91 8.72 10.35
N TYR A 183 -5.80 7.74 10.45
CA TYR A 183 -7.19 7.90 10.84
C TYR A 183 -7.59 6.85 11.89
N PRO A 184 -7.02 6.91 13.11
CA PRO A 184 -7.34 5.94 14.14
C PRO A 184 -8.81 6.04 14.57
N GLY A 185 -9.45 4.88 14.78
CA GLY A 185 -10.80 4.79 15.34
C GLY A 185 -11.94 4.68 14.32
N LEU A 186 -11.65 4.48 13.03
CA LEU A 186 -12.69 4.15 12.05
C LEU A 186 -13.28 2.76 12.29
N GLU A 187 -14.59 2.61 12.04
CA GLU A 187 -15.31 1.33 12.17
C GLU A 187 -14.83 0.30 11.13
N SER A 188 -14.45 0.77 9.94
CA SER A 188 -13.86 -0.05 8.88
C SER A 188 -12.77 0.73 8.15
N TYR A 189 -11.74 0.00 7.71
CA TYR A 189 -10.62 0.53 6.95
C TYR A 189 -10.63 0.11 5.49
N ALA A 190 -11.68 -0.59 5.03
CA ALA A 190 -11.87 -0.83 3.62
C ALA A 190 -11.95 0.50 2.85
N LEU A 191 -11.54 0.50 1.59
CA LEU A 191 -11.39 1.71 0.79
C LEU A 191 -12.68 2.56 0.77
N LYS A 192 -13.83 1.92 0.56
CA LYS A 192 -15.14 2.58 0.53
C LYS A 192 -15.48 3.33 1.82
N PRO A 193 -15.54 2.68 3.01
CA PRO A 193 -15.76 3.37 4.28
C PRO A 193 -14.80 4.55 4.53
N VAL A 194 -13.53 4.40 4.17
CA VAL A 194 -12.52 5.45 4.33
C VAL A 194 -12.78 6.61 3.38
N ALA A 195 -13.07 6.32 2.11
CA ALA A 195 -13.43 7.33 1.12
C ALA A 195 -14.70 8.10 1.54
N ASP A 196 -15.72 7.38 2.02
CA ASP A 196 -16.97 7.96 2.52
C ASP A 196 -16.71 8.87 3.74
N HIS A 197 -15.87 8.44 4.70
CA HIS A 197 -15.46 9.24 5.85
C HIS A 197 -14.77 10.56 5.42
N LEU A 198 -13.92 10.48 4.40
CA LEU A 198 -13.22 11.63 3.83
C LEU A 198 -14.07 12.44 2.84
N LYS A 199 -15.34 12.06 2.63
CA LYS A 199 -16.27 12.67 1.66
C LYS A 199 -15.73 12.64 0.23
N ILE A 200 -14.89 11.66 -0.08
CA ILE A 200 -14.42 11.36 -1.43
C ILE A 200 -15.55 10.60 -2.12
N LYS A 201 -15.95 11.09 -3.29
CA LYS A 201 -16.95 10.42 -4.13
C LYS A 201 -16.22 9.66 -5.23
N PRO A 202 -16.01 8.35 -5.10
CA PRO A 202 -15.59 7.57 -6.25
C PRO A 202 -16.71 7.50 -7.28
N GLY A 203 -16.34 7.02 -8.47
CA GLY A 203 -17.31 6.61 -9.48
C GLY A 203 -18.05 5.35 -9.04
N ARG A 204 -17.93 4.29 -9.82
CA ARG A 204 -18.51 2.99 -9.53
C ARG A 204 -17.48 2.14 -8.78
N TYR A 205 -17.75 1.81 -7.51
CA TYR A 205 -16.97 0.81 -6.77
C TYR A 205 -16.94 -0.53 -7.52
N HIS A 206 -15.82 -1.24 -7.37
CA HIS A 206 -15.48 -2.45 -8.12
C HIS A 206 -15.30 -2.20 -9.61
N ARG A 207 -14.73 -1.05 -9.92
CA ARG A 207 -14.14 -0.75 -11.21
C ARG A 207 -12.73 -0.28 -10.91
N ALA A 208 -11.74 -0.99 -11.43
CA ALA A 208 -10.37 -0.84 -10.97
C ALA A 208 -9.87 0.61 -11.10
N LEU A 209 -10.29 1.33 -12.16
CA LEU A 209 -9.91 2.74 -12.34
C LEU A 209 -10.58 3.66 -11.30
N ASP A 210 -11.87 3.47 -11.01
CA ASP A 210 -12.60 4.29 -10.05
C ASP A 210 -12.07 4.06 -8.62
N ASP A 211 -11.72 2.82 -8.28
CA ASP A 211 -11.08 2.46 -7.02
C ASP A 211 -9.65 3.00 -6.92
N SER A 212 -8.88 2.95 -8.02
CA SER A 212 -7.57 3.61 -8.08
C SER A 212 -7.65 5.13 -7.87
N GLU A 213 -8.67 5.79 -8.42
CA GLU A 213 -8.94 7.22 -8.19
C GLU A 213 -9.35 7.51 -6.74
N ALA A 214 -10.16 6.66 -6.14
CA ALA A 214 -10.53 6.76 -4.73
C ALA A 214 -9.29 6.63 -3.84
N LEU A 215 -8.50 5.58 -4.07
CA LEU A 215 -7.24 5.31 -3.38
C LEU A 215 -6.28 6.49 -3.49
N ALA A 216 -6.10 7.03 -4.69
CA ALA A 216 -5.27 8.19 -4.93
C ALA A 216 -5.67 9.42 -4.09
N GLN A 217 -6.98 9.66 -3.96
CA GLN A 217 -7.51 10.76 -3.18
C GLN A 217 -7.38 10.51 -1.67
N VAL A 218 -7.68 9.29 -1.21
CA VAL A 218 -7.50 8.86 0.19
C VAL A 218 -6.03 9.01 0.60
N PHE A 219 -5.12 8.49 -0.23
CA PHE A 219 -3.69 8.56 -0.01
C PHE A 219 -3.21 10.01 0.03
N THR A 220 -3.64 10.85 -0.92
CA THR A 220 -3.31 12.28 -0.93
C THR A 220 -3.83 13.02 0.30
N ALA A 221 -5.03 12.68 0.79
CA ALA A 221 -5.58 13.26 2.01
C ALA A 221 -4.74 12.88 3.23
N GLY A 222 -4.28 11.63 3.31
CA GLY A 222 -3.36 11.15 4.33
C GLY A 222 -2.01 11.85 4.31
N LEU A 223 -1.40 11.99 3.13
CA LEU A 223 -0.11 12.69 2.97
C LEU A 223 -0.17 14.15 3.44
N LYS A 224 -1.30 14.83 3.28
CA LYS A 224 -1.50 16.22 3.73
C LYS A 224 -1.56 16.37 5.27
N GLN A 225 -1.65 15.26 6.01
CA GLN A 225 -1.60 15.26 7.47
C GLN A 225 -0.17 15.18 8.01
N LEU A 226 0.80 14.85 7.16
CA LEU A 226 2.19 14.68 7.55
C LEU A 226 2.86 16.05 7.79
N PRO A 227 3.91 16.10 8.64
CA PRO A 227 4.76 17.29 8.78
C PRO A 227 5.26 17.82 7.44
N LEU A 228 5.31 19.15 7.25
CA LEU A 228 5.61 19.77 5.95
C LEU A 228 7.03 19.50 5.43
N ASP A 229 7.94 19.14 6.33
CA ASP A 229 9.33 18.73 6.07
C ASP A 229 9.46 17.23 5.78
N THR A 230 8.37 16.46 5.80
CA THR A 230 8.38 15.02 5.48
C THR A 230 8.96 14.78 4.09
N THR A 231 10.00 13.97 4.03
CA THR A 231 10.62 13.50 2.78
C THR A 231 10.07 12.14 2.37
N VAL A 232 10.39 11.72 1.14
CA VAL A 232 10.11 10.35 0.67
C VAL A 232 10.74 9.31 1.60
N SER A 233 11.99 9.51 2.03
CA SER A 233 12.66 8.59 2.94
C SER A 233 11.91 8.45 4.26
N ASN A 234 11.45 9.57 4.84
CA ASN A 234 10.65 9.51 6.07
C ASN A 234 9.33 8.76 5.87
N LEU A 235 8.64 8.96 4.74
CA LEU A 235 7.43 8.21 4.41
C LEU A 235 7.70 6.71 4.31
N LEU A 236 8.78 6.30 3.63
CA LEU A 236 9.13 4.89 3.47
C LEU A 236 9.61 4.25 4.79
N GLU A 237 10.37 4.98 5.59
CA GLU A 237 10.83 4.50 6.90
C GLU A 237 9.67 4.32 7.88
N THR A 238 8.74 5.27 7.91
CA THR A 238 7.55 5.22 8.79
C THR A 238 6.48 4.27 8.28
N ALA A 239 6.47 3.97 6.97
CA ALA A 239 5.58 2.96 6.41
C ALA A 239 5.80 1.61 7.10
N GLY A 240 7.05 1.20 7.36
CA GLY A 240 7.36 -0.01 8.13
C GLY A 240 6.63 -1.24 7.57
N GLU A 241 5.71 -1.82 8.36
CA GLU A 241 4.85 -2.92 7.92
C GLU A 241 3.94 -2.57 6.73
N ALA A 242 3.71 -1.30 6.42
CA ALA A 242 3.01 -0.85 5.23
C ALA A 242 3.81 -0.98 3.94
N LEU A 243 5.09 -1.38 3.98
CA LEU A 243 5.83 -1.77 2.80
C LEU A 243 5.59 -3.26 2.51
N TYR A 244 4.93 -3.54 1.39
CA TYR A 244 4.81 -4.89 0.87
C TYR A 244 5.98 -5.22 -0.08
N ILE A 245 6.64 -6.35 0.19
CA ILE A 245 7.71 -6.92 -0.61
C ILE A 245 7.37 -8.42 -0.72
N LYS A 246 7.23 -8.99 -1.93
CA LYS A 246 6.86 -10.41 -2.09
C LYS A 246 7.86 -11.32 -1.36
N SER A 247 9.15 -10.98 -1.37
CA SER A 247 10.19 -11.80 -0.74
C SER A 247 10.18 -11.79 0.80
N SER A 248 9.42 -10.88 1.44
CA SER A 248 9.37 -10.79 2.91
C SER A 248 8.26 -11.62 3.56
N VAL A 249 7.37 -12.24 2.76
CA VAL A 249 6.26 -13.07 3.25
C VAL A 249 6.25 -14.41 2.50
N PRO A 250 6.36 -15.57 3.20
CA PRO A 250 6.34 -16.88 2.57
C PRO A 250 5.09 -17.12 1.72
N LEU A 251 5.24 -17.82 0.60
CA LEU A 251 4.15 -18.12 -0.35
C LEU A 251 3.12 -19.14 0.16
N ASP A 252 3.32 -19.68 1.36
CA ASP A 252 2.53 -20.79 1.88
C ASP A 252 1.40 -20.32 2.81
N GLY A 253 0.16 -20.48 2.34
CA GLY A 253 -0.98 -20.82 3.20
C GLY A 253 -1.97 -19.71 3.55
N ALA A 254 -3.25 -20.02 3.29
CA ALA A 254 -4.47 -19.33 3.68
C ALA A 254 -4.76 -17.98 3.00
N ALA A 255 -5.83 -17.99 2.19
CA ALA A 255 -6.59 -16.78 1.91
C ALA A 255 -6.97 -16.13 3.25
N THR A 256 -6.43 -14.96 3.54
CA THR A 256 -7.08 -14.06 4.48
C THR A 256 -8.41 -13.69 3.86
N GLU A 257 -9.51 -14.10 4.50
CA GLU A 257 -10.85 -13.63 4.17
C GLU A 257 -10.83 -12.12 3.90
N PRO A 258 -11.56 -11.61 2.89
CA PRO A 258 -11.72 -10.18 2.75
C PRO A 258 -12.34 -9.64 4.05
N ALA A 259 -11.79 -8.54 4.54
CA ALA A 259 -12.41 -7.79 5.61
C ALA A 259 -13.85 -7.47 5.20
N ARG A 260 -14.81 -7.96 6.00
CA ARG A 260 -16.23 -7.63 5.87
C ARG A 260 -16.49 -6.15 6.07
#